data_AF-A0A2J7RA32-F1
#
_entry.id   AF-A0A2J7RA32-F1
#
_cell.length_a   1.000
_cell.length_b   1.000
_cell.length_c   1.000
_cell.angle_alpha   90.00
_cell.angle_beta   90.00
_cell.angle_gamma   90.00
#
_symmetry.space_group_name_H-M   'P 1'
#
loop_
_entity.id
_entity.type
_entity.pdbx_description
1 polymer ?
#
loop_
_entity_poly.entity_id
_entity_poly.type
_entity_poly.pdbx_seq_one_letter_code
_entity_poly.pdbx_strand_id
1 'polypeptide(L)'
;MLQKFYELSPGIRYLPGGVASGFHHVDPDAVEKKLFQVKGKRNVRVRQVNLSAAAMNKGDCFILDAGKQIFVYVGQKSKKTERLKAISAANQIRDQDHAGRAEVHIIDEYSSQPETCRFFEELGSGSPDEVADETVGGDDAEFEKKQEAVVVLYRVSDSSGEVTVDKVAEKPLHQDMLKSTDCYILDTVTSGIFVWIGKHCTKDEKVEAMKLAQKFLATNNYPVWTKIQRIVEDGEPSAFKQYFSGWREAEDQIGLGRVFTLEQIAASMPEPDFDPSSLHAGKLRSLAKSGGKAFGFMPDDGSGNVEIFRIENFELTPVDPATYGMFFGGDSYVIKYTYEKNGRQNYVIYFWQGQDSTQDERTASAVHTVQMDSKLGGRAVQVRVTQGHEPRHFLRIFKGKMVVFLGGKASGFRNLRDHDTYDADGTRLFQVRGTCPDDVRAVQVREVPSSLNSDDVFILETPNASYLWIGKGANDEEKEMAQTAVHLLDPVHAPITVNEGDEPSEF
;
A
#
# COMPACT_ATOMS: atom_id res chain seq x y z
N MET A 1 11.58 8.53 -61.03
CA MET A 1 10.83 7.28 -60.85
C MET A 1 11.36 6.62 -59.58
N LEU A 2 10.56 6.68 -58.50
CA LEU A 2 10.58 5.87 -57.27
C LEU A 2 11.91 5.83 -56.47
N GLN A 3 12.08 6.60 -55.38
CA GLN A 3 11.49 6.44 -54.04
C GLN A 3 12.03 5.21 -53.27
N LYS A 4 12.79 5.48 -52.20
CA LYS A 4 12.81 4.84 -50.86
C LYS A 4 14.23 4.63 -50.32
N PHE A 5 14.71 5.63 -49.58
CA PHE A 5 15.55 5.43 -48.41
C PHE A 5 14.64 5.65 -47.20
N TYR A 6 14.25 4.58 -46.51
CA TYR A 6 13.64 4.62 -45.18
C TYR A 6 14.09 3.39 -44.39
N GLU A 7 14.62 3.68 -43.20
CA GLU A 7 14.52 2.90 -41.95
C GLU A 7 15.25 1.54 -41.84
N LEU A 8 16.45 1.61 -41.26
CA LEU A 8 17.02 0.54 -40.44
C LEU A 8 16.32 0.56 -39.06
N SER A 9 15.48 -0.45 -38.77
CA SER A 9 15.06 -0.79 -37.40
C SER A 9 15.94 -1.93 -36.87
N PRO A 10 16.46 -1.86 -35.63
CA PRO A 10 17.12 -3.00 -35.00
C PRO A 10 16.06 -3.84 -34.28
N GLY A 11 15.46 -4.79 -35.00
CA GLY A 11 14.62 -5.84 -34.41
C GLY A 11 15.26 -7.21 -34.66
N ILE A 12 15.60 -7.94 -33.59
CA ILE A 12 16.09 -9.31 -33.69
C ILE A 12 14.99 -10.19 -34.30
N ARG A 13 15.36 -11.00 -35.30
CA ARG A 13 14.46 -11.92 -36.00
C ARG A 13 14.83 -13.36 -35.63
N TYR A 14 13.93 -14.08 -34.97
CA TYR A 14 14.11 -15.51 -34.70
C TYR A 14 13.88 -16.31 -35.99
N LEU A 15 14.82 -17.19 -36.33
CA LEU A 15 14.71 -18.13 -37.44
C LEU A 15 14.32 -19.53 -36.92
N PRO A 16 13.57 -20.34 -37.67
CA PRO A 16 13.25 -21.70 -37.26
C PRO A 16 14.49 -22.61 -37.30
N GLY A 17 14.90 -23.13 -36.13
CA GLY A 17 15.94 -24.16 -35.97
C GLY A 17 16.89 -23.93 -34.78
N GLY A 18 17.07 -24.95 -33.93
CA GLY A 18 17.96 -24.95 -32.76
C GLY A 18 18.10 -26.37 -32.14
N VAL A 19 19.16 -26.60 -31.35
CA VAL A 19 19.54 -27.92 -30.79
C VAL A 19 18.38 -28.57 -29.99
N ALA A 20 18.07 -29.82 -30.33
CA ALA A 20 16.84 -30.55 -29.96
C ALA A 20 16.59 -30.82 -28.46
N SER A 21 17.34 -30.23 -27.54
CA SER A 21 17.19 -30.52 -26.09
C SER A 21 17.30 -29.31 -25.16
N GLY A 22 17.39 -28.08 -25.68
CA GLY A 22 17.72 -26.90 -24.86
C GLY A 22 16.60 -25.88 -24.63
N PHE A 23 15.56 -25.87 -25.46
CA PHE A 23 14.50 -24.86 -25.40
C PHE A 23 13.15 -25.51 -25.68
N HIS A 24 12.29 -25.58 -24.69
CA HIS A 24 10.86 -25.73 -24.97
C HIS A 24 10.39 -24.45 -25.66
N HIS A 25 9.72 -24.61 -26.79
CA HIS A 25 8.99 -23.52 -27.42
C HIS A 25 7.85 -23.16 -26.47
N VAL A 26 8.08 -22.17 -25.60
CA VAL A 26 6.98 -21.54 -24.87
C VAL A 26 6.31 -20.64 -25.89
N ASP A 27 5.14 -21.05 -26.35
CA ASP A 27 4.27 -20.17 -27.12
C ASP A 27 4.01 -18.92 -26.26
N PRO A 28 4.50 -17.72 -26.66
CA PRO A 28 4.34 -16.50 -25.89
C PRO A 28 2.86 -16.10 -25.71
N ASP A 29 1.97 -16.68 -26.52
CA ASP A 29 0.53 -16.43 -26.50
C ASP A 29 -0.26 -17.54 -25.77
N ALA A 30 0.38 -18.65 -25.37
CA ALA A 30 -0.27 -19.69 -24.57
C ALA A 30 -0.35 -19.28 -23.09
N VAL A 31 -1.42 -18.60 -22.73
CA VAL A 31 -1.72 -18.24 -21.36
C VAL A 31 -2.11 -19.49 -20.56
N GLU A 32 -1.26 -19.90 -19.61
CA GLU A 32 -1.64 -20.89 -18.58
C GLU A 32 -2.67 -20.27 -17.63
N LYS A 33 -3.94 -20.67 -17.76
CA LYS A 33 -5.02 -20.21 -16.87
C LYS A 33 -4.82 -20.74 -15.46
N LYS A 34 -5.05 -19.90 -14.45
CA LYS A 34 -4.94 -20.26 -13.03
C LYS A 34 -6.15 -19.79 -12.25
N LEU A 35 -6.63 -20.61 -11.32
CA LEU A 35 -7.65 -20.22 -10.36
C LEU A 35 -7.02 -20.10 -8.97
N PHE A 36 -7.29 -18.98 -8.31
CA PHE A 36 -6.88 -18.74 -6.93
C PHE A 36 -8.11 -18.63 -6.03
N GLN A 37 -8.07 -19.23 -4.86
CA GLN A 37 -9.03 -19.01 -3.78
C GLN A 37 -8.47 -17.97 -2.82
N VAL A 38 -9.34 -17.05 -2.41
CA VAL A 38 -9.08 -16.02 -1.40
C VAL A 38 -9.93 -16.31 -0.18
N LYS A 39 -9.28 -16.75 0.90
CA LYS A 39 -9.95 -17.25 2.11
C LYS A 39 -9.20 -16.86 3.37
N GLY A 40 -9.93 -16.51 4.42
CA GLY A 40 -9.38 -16.34 5.76
C GLY A 40 -10.15 -15.36 6.63
N LYS A 41 -9.98 -15.47 7.94
CA LYS A 41 -10.61 -14.62 8.96
C LYS A 41 -9.70 -13.50 9.44
N ARG A 42 -8.50 -13.85 9.92
CA ARG A 42 -7.52 -12.87 10.42
C ARG A 42 -6.42 -12.62 9.41
N ASN A 43 -6.00 -13.68 8.71
CA ASN A 43 -4.94 -13.65 7.72
C ASN A 43 -5.50 -14.16 6.39
N VAL A 44 -6.16 -13.29 5.64
CA VAL A 44 -6.71 -13.65 4.32
C VAL A 44 -5.57 -13.99 3.36
N ARG A 45 -5.62 -15.21 2.81
CA ARG A 45 -4.60 -15.75 1.90
C ARG A 45 -5.12 -15.93 0.50
N VAL A 46 -4.21 -15.88 -0.47
CA VAL A 46 -4.48 -16.17 -1.87
C VAL A 46 -3.70 -17.44 -2.22
N ARG A 47 -4.41 -18.52 -2.59
CA ARG A 47 -3.81 -19.82 -2.92
C ARG A 47 -4.31 -20.33 -4.25
N GLN A 48 -3.45 -20.98 -5.02
CA GLN A 48 -3.90 -21.65 -6.25
C GLN A 48 -4.75 -22.89 -5.90
N VAL A 49 -5.83 -23.09 -6.65
CA VAL A 49 -6.73 -24.25 -6.56
C VAL A 49 -6.94 -24.86 -7.95
N ASN A 50 -7.61 -26.01 -8.01
CA ASN A 50 -7.98 -26.63 -9.27
C ASN A 50 -8.78 -25.64 -10.14
N LEU A 51 -8.47 -25.59 -11.43
CA LEU A 51 -9.17 -24.77 -12.42
C LEU A 51 -10.55 -25.40 -12.73
N SER A 52 -11.47 -25.37 -11.75
CA SER A 52 -12.78 -25.98 -11.85
C SER A 52 -13.77 -25.33 -10.88
N ALA A 53 -15.05 -25.23 -11.29
CA ALA A 53 -16.13 -24.77 -10.42
C ALA A 53 -16.29 -25.65 -9.17
N ALA A 54 -15.90 -26.93 -9.22
CA ALA A 54 -15.92 -27.83 -8.05
C ALA A 54 -14.94 -27.42 -6.95
N ALA A 55 -13.94 -26.58 -7.24
CA ALA A 55 -13.04 -26.00 -6.25
C ALA A 55 -13.58 -24.71 -5.62
N MET A 56 -14.69 -24.19 -6.15
CA MET A 56 -15.30 -22.93 -5.73
C MET A 56 -16.40 -23.14 -4.69
N ASN A 57 -16.67 -22.09 -3.92
CA ASN A 57 -17.83 -22.03 -3.03
C ASN A 57 -18.35 -20.59 -2.88
N LYS A 58 -19.57 -20.42 -2.39
CA LYS A 58 -20.20 -19.10 -2.20
C LYS A 58 -19.71 -18.34 -0.96
N GLY A 59 -18.90 -18.97 -0.11
CA GLY A 59 -18.34 -18.41 1.12
C GLY A 59 -17.01 -17.68 0.94
N ASP A 60 -16.32 -17.86 -0.18
CA ASP A 60 -14.99 -17.31 -0.43
C ASP A 60 -14.97 -16.44 -1.71
N CYS A 61 -13.86 -15.74 -1.96
CA CYS A 61 -13.62 -15.11 -3.27
C CYS A 61 -12.65 -15.94 -4.10
N PHE A 62 -12.74 -15.84 -5.43
CA PHE A 62 -11.86 -16.55 -6.36
C PHE A 62 -11.34 -15.61 -7.43
N ILE A 63 -10.07 -15.77 -7.82
CA ILE A 63 -9.44 -15.00 -8.89
C ILE A 63 -9.09 -15.96 -10.02
N LEU A 64 -9.71 -15.79 -11.18
CA LEU A 64 -9.34 -16.49 -12.40
C LEU A 64 -8.40 -15.61 -13.21
N ASP A 65 -7.13 -16.00 -13.26
CA ASP A 65 -6.17 -15.42 -14.19
C ASP A 65 -6.28 -16.14 -15.53
N ALA A 66 -6.88 -15.46 -16.52
CA ALA A 66 -6.96 -15.89 -17.91
C ALA A 66 -6.09 -14.99 -18.81
N GLY A 67 -4.99 -14.46 -18.28
CA GLY A 67 -3.97 -13.72 -19.02
C GLY A 67 -4.37 -12.28 -19.26
N LYS A 68 -4.88 -11.99 -20.45
CA LYS A 68 -5.37 -10.63 -20.78
C LYS A 68 -6.64 -10.25 -20.00
N GLN A 69 -7.31 -11.25 -19.44
CA GLN A 69 -8.52 -11.07 -18.66
C GLN A 69 -8.32 -11.72 -17.29
N ILE A 70 -8.56 -10.96 -16.23
CA ILE A 70 -8.55 -11.44 -14.85
C ILE A 70 -9.94 -11.26 -14.30
N PHE A 71 -10.53 -12.31 -13.72
CA PHE A 71 -11.86 -12.24 -13.13
C PHE A 71 -11.79 -12.45 -11.62
N VAL A 72 -12.52 -11.64 -10.87
CA VAL A 72 -12.69 -11.78 -9.42
C VAL A 72 -14.12 -12.22 -9.16
N TYR A 73 -14.33 -13.51 -8.90
CA TYR A 73 -15.60 -14.04 -8.46
C TYR A 73 -15.79 -13.81 -6.96
N VAL A 74 -16.82 -13.06 -6.60
CA VAL A 74 -17.16 -12.70 -5.23
C VAL A 74 -18.30 -13.61 -4.76
N GLY A 75 -17.98 -14.59 -3.91
CA GLY A 75 -18.99 -15.44 -3.30
C GLY A 75 -20.02 -14.60 -2.53
N GLN A 76 -21.31 -14.92 -2.67
CA GLN A 76 -22.41 -14.17 -2.05
C GLN A 76 -22.30 -14.07 -0.52
N LYS A 77 -21.69 -15.07 0.12
CA LYS A 77 -21.45 -15.15 1.56
C LYS A 77 -20.01 -14.81 1.97
N SER A 78 -19.17 -14.40 1.01
CA SER A 78 -17.79 -13.98 1.27
C SER A 78 -17.71 -12.77 2.18
N LYS A 79 -16.66 -12.72 3.01
CA LYS A 79 -16.41 -11.64 3.95
C LYS A 79 -15.84 -10.43 3.24
N LYS A 80 -16.09 -9.24 3.78
CA LYS A 80 -15.52 -7.99 3.25
C LYS A 80 -13.98 -8.02 3.15
N THR A 81 -13.30 -8.63 4.13
CA THR A 81 -11.84 -8.80 4.12
C THR A 81 -11.36 -9.62 2.92
N GLU A 82 -12.08 -10.69 2.57
CA GLU A 82 -11.78 -11.56 1.43
C GLU A 82 -12.01 -10.82 0.11
N ARG A 83 -13.11 -10.06 0.00
CA ARG A 83 -13.42 -9.24 -1.17
C ARG A 83 -12.32 -8.23 -1.48
N LEU A 84 -11.90 -7.45 -0.48
CA LEU A 84 -10.82 -6.46 -0.65
C LEU A 84 -9.50 -7.11 -1.01
N LYS A 85 -9.15 -8.22 -0.33
CA LYS A 85 -7.91 -8.95 -0.62
C LYS A 85 -7.95 -9.52 -2.03
N ALA A 86 -9.10 -10.02 -2.49
CA ALA A 86 -9.25 -10.56 -3.83
C ALA A 86 -9.08 -9.50 -4.91
N ILE A 87 -9.72 -8.32 -4.74
CA ILE A 87 -9.55 -7.19 -5.65
C ILE A 87 -8.09 -6.70 -5.65
N SER A 88 -7.47 -6.56 -4.47
CA SER A 88 -6.07 -6.17 -4.33
C SER A 88 -5.13 -7.16 -5.02
N ALA A 89 -5.31 -8.47 -4.77
CA ALA A 89 -4.48 -9.51 -5.37
C ALA A 89 -4.67 -9.63 -6.88
N ALA A 90 -5.89 -9.46 -7.40
CA ALA A 90 -6.14 -9.45 -8.84
C ALA A 90 -5.43 -8.27 -9.54
N ASN A 91 -5.43 -7.09 -8.92
CA ASN A 91 -4.66 -5.95 -9.44
C ASN A 91 -3.15 -6.19 -9.34
N GLN A 92 -2.65 -6.86 -8.30
CA GLN A 92 -1.24 -7.25 -8.22
C GLN A 92 -0.87 -8.23 -9.34
N ILE A 93 -1.70 -9.25 -9.62
CA ILE A 93 -1.49 -10.16 -10.75
C ILE A 93 -1.47 -9.37 -12.07
N ARG A 94 -2.41 -8.44 -12.26
CA ARG A 94 -2.40 -7.54 -13.44
C ARG A 94 -1.07 -6.81 -13.58
N ASP A 95 -0.61 -6.16 -12.52
CA ASP A 95 0.53 -5.26 -12.57
C ASP A 95 1.88 -5.99 -12.61
N GLN A 96 2.04 -7.02 -11.78
CA GLN A 96 3.30 -7.76 -11.63
C GLN A 96 3.45 -8.85 -12.68
N ASP A 97 2.39 -9.64 -12.92
CA ASP A 97 2.48 -10.82 -13.79
C ASP A 97 2.15 -10.46 -15.26
N HIS A 98 1.27 -9.48 -15.47
CA HIS A 98 0.82 -9.07 -16.81
C HIS A 98 1.28 -7.66 -17.23
N ALA A 99 2.18 -7.05 -16.46
CA ALA A 99 2.75 -5.72 -16.72
C ALA A 99 1.68 -4.61 -16.91
N GLY A 100 0.59 -4.70 -16.17
CA GLY A 100 -0.53 -3.74 -16.20
C GLY A 100 -1.46 -3.88 -17.41
N ARG A 101 -1.23 -4.85 -18.30
CA ARG A 101 -1.93 -4.96 -19.59
C ARG A 101 -3.19 -5.83 -19.57
N ALA A 102 -3.47 -6.49 -18.44
CA ALA A 102 -4.67 -7.28 -18.26
C ALA A 102 -5.84 -6.41 -17.75
N GLU A 103 -7.07 -6.80 -18.06
CA GLU A 103 -8.28 -6.14 -17.57
C GLU A 103 -8.88 -6.97 -16.42
N VAL A 104 -9.28 -6.29 -15.33
CA VAL A 104 -9.83 -6.94 -14.12
C VAL A 104 -11.36 -6.78 -14.11
N HIS A 105 -12.09 -7.89 -14.13
CA HIS A 105 -13.54 -7.96 -14.08
C HIS A 105 -14.01 -8.45 -12.72
N ILE A 106 -14.95 -7.76 -12.08
CA ILE A 106 -15.53 -8.18 -10.80
C ILE A 106 -16.87 -8.84 -11.09
N ILE A 107 -17.03 -10.09 -10.64
CA ILE A 107 -18.22 -10.91 -10.79
C ILE A 107 -18.85 -11.09 -9.41
N ASP A 108 -19.91 -10.35 -9.12
CA ASP A 108 -20.62 -10.36 -7.85
C ASP A 108 -22.13 -10.63 -8.01
N GLU A 109 -22.91 -10.45 -6.95
CA GLU A 109 -24.36 -10.69 -6.97
C GLU A 109 -25.16 -9.71 -7.85
N TYR A 110 -24.55 -8.58 -8.24
CA TYR A 110 -25.15 -7.55 -9.09
C TYR A 110 -24.68 -7.66 -10.55
N SER A 111 -23.69 -8.52 -10.84
CA SER A 111 -23.23 -8.77 -12.20
C SER A 111 -24.33 -9.35 -13.08
N SER A 112 -24.33 -8.93 -14.34
CA SER A 112 -25.29 -9.40 -15.32
C SER A 112 -25.05 -10.87 -15.67
N GLN A 113 -26.11 -11.58 -16.06
CA GLN A 113 -26.01 -12.98 -16.50
C GLN A 113 -24.90 -13.20 -17.56
N PRO A 114 -24.73 -12.35 -18.58
CA PRO A 114 -23.63 -12.49 -19.54
C PRO A 114 -22.23 -12.39 -18.93
N GLU A 115 -22.00 -11.50 -17.96
CA GLU A 115 -20.70 -11.36 -17.29
C GLU A 115 -20.37 -12.60 -16.46
N THR A 116 -21.36 -13.10 -15.73
CA THR A 116 -21.22 -14.33 -14.94
C THR A 116 -20.99 -15.54 -15.85
N CYS A 117 -21.73 -15.69 -16.96
CA CYS A 117 -21.49 -16.75 -17.94
C CYS A 117 -20.07 -16.71 -18.50
N ARG A 118 -19.58 -15.51 -18.85
CA ARG A 118 -18.23 -15.32 -19.38
C ARG A 118 -17.16 -15.82 -18.41
N PHE A 119 -17.33 -15.64 -17.10
CA PHE A 119 -16.43 -16.20 -16.10
C PHE A 119 -16.34 -17.72 -16.19
N PHE A 120 -17.47 -18.42 -16.24
CA PHE A 120 -17.50 -19.89 -16.28
C PHE A 120 -17.04 -20.45 -17.63
N GLU A 121 -17.29 -19.74 -18.73
CA GLU A 121 -16.72 -20.03 -20.05
C GLU A 121 -15.20 -19.95 -20.02
N GLU A 122 -14.64 -18.88 -19.44
CA GLU A 122 -13.19 -18.72 -19.31
C GLU A 122 -12.59 -19.73 -18.32
N LEU A 123 -13.31 -20.09 -17.26
CA LEU A 123 -12.93 -21.15 -16.34
C LEU A 123 -12.91 -22.52 -17.04
N GLY A 124 -13.76 -22.70 -18.05
CA GLY A 124 -13.92 -23.96 -18.79
C GLY A 124 -14.58 -25.07 -17.97
N SER A 125 -15.29 -24.73 -16.89
CA SER A 125 -15.87 -25.69 -15.96
C SER A 125 -17.06 -25.12 -15.21
N GLY A 126 -18.17 -25.87 -15.21
CA GLY A 126 -19.36 -25.64 -14.40
C GLY A 126 -20.16 -24.38 -14.75
N SER A 127 -21.01 -23.99 -13.82
CA SER A 127 -21.95 -22.87 -13.95
C SER A 127 -22.18 -22.20 -12.57
N PRO A 128 -22.82 -21.02 -12.50
CA PRO A 128 -23.07 -20.33 -11.24
C PRO A 128 -23.84 -21.19 -10.22
N ASP A 129 -24.78 -22.00 -10.73
CA ASP A 129 -25.63 -22.87 -9.90
C ASP A 129 -24.89 -24.11 -9.36
N GLU A 130 -23.77 -24.48 -9.99
CA GLU A 130 -22.93 -25.60 -9.58
C GLU A 130 -21.87 -25.20 -8.53
N VAL A 131 -21.71 -23.90 -8.26
CA VAL A 131 -20.82 -23.43 -7.19
C VAL A 131 -21.42 -23.83 -5.84
N ALA A 132 -20.64 -24.59 -5.07
CA ALA A 132 -21.08 -25.10 -3.78
C ALA A 132 -21.41 -23.97 -2.79
N ASP A 133 -22.30 -24.24 -1.84
CA ASP A 133 -22.59 -23.29 -0.76
C ASP A 133 -21.39 -23.15 0.20
N GLU A 134 -21.43 -22.12 1.05
CA GLU A 134 -20.35 -21.76 1.98
C GLU A 134 -19.94 -22.89 2.93
N THR A 135 -20.85 -23.82 3.23
CA THR A 135 -20.59 -24.96 4.12
C THR A 135 -19.49 -25.88 3.60
N VAL A 136 -19.36 -25.99 2.28
CA VAL A 136 -18.30 -26.79 1.63
C VAL A 136 -16.93 -26.13 1.78
N GLY A 137 -16.88 -24.80 1.92
CA GLY A 137 -15.65 -24.05 2.20
C GLY A 137 -15.03 -24.34 3.56
N GLY A 138 -15.80 -24.95 4.48
CA GLY A 138 -15.36 -25.23 5.86
C GLY A 138 -15.15 -23.98 6.72
N ASP A 139 -14.77 -24.18 7.99
CA ASP A 139 -14.45 -23.06 8.89
C ASP A 139 -13.08 -22.45 8.57
N ASP A 140 -13.04 -21.14 8.37
CA ASP A 140 -11.81 -20.42 8.00
C ASP A 140 -10.71 -20.51 9.05
N ALA A 141 -11.06 -20.51 10.34
CA ALA A 141 -10.05 -20.56 11.40
C ALA A 141 -9.44 -21.97 11.50
N GLU A 142 -10.24 -23.01 11.30
CA GLU A 142 -9.74 -24.38 11.21
C GLU A 142 -8.90 -24.60 9.94
N PHE A 143 -9.33 -24.02 8.81
CA PHE A 143 -8.58 -24.03 7.55
C PHE A 143 -7.23 -23.33 7.71
N GLU A 144 -7.21 -22.11 8.28
CA GLU A 144 -5.98 -21.37 8.59
C GLU A 144 -5.04 -22.21 9.47
N LYS A 145 -5.55 -22.80 10.56
CA LYS A 145 -4.75 -23.60 11.49
C LYS A 145 -4.12 -24.84 10.84
N LYS A 146 -4.87 -25.56 10.00
CA LYS A 146 -4.36 -26.72 9.25
C LYS A 146 -3.28 -26.31 8.25
N GLN A 147 -3.48 -25.20 7.56
CA GLN A 147 -2.51 -24.66 6.61
C GLN A 147 -1.24 -24.14 7.30
N GLU A 148 -1.34 -23.56 8.49
CA GLU A 148 -0.16 -23.08 9.21
C GLU A 148 0.71 -24.21 9.74
N ALA A 149 0.11 -25.32 10.15
CA ALA A 149 0.82 -26.48 10.70
C ALA A 149 1.71 -27.21 9.68
N VAL A 150 1.54 -26.95 8.37
CA VAL A 150 2.28 -27.66 7.31
C VAL A 150 3.37 -26.82 6.64
N VAL A 151 3.48 -25.53 6.97
CA VAL A 151 4.49 -24.64 6.37
C VAL A 151 5.82 -24.77 7.12
N VAL A 152 6.87 -25.13 6.40
CA VAL A 152 8.22 -25.32 6.97
C VAL A 152 9.25 -24.50 6.20
N LEU A 153 10.11 -23.80 6.94
CA LEU A 153 11.26 -23.08 6.41
C LEU A 153 12.55 -23.88 6.68
N TYR A 154 13.29 -24.20 5.63
CA TYR A 154 14.61 -24.83 5.69
C TYR A 154 15.69 -23.82 5.31
N ARG A 155 16.87 -23.89 5.94
CA ARG A 155 18.07 -23.13 5.59
C ARG A 155 19.08 -24.07 4.96
N VAL A 156 19.70 -23.61 3.89
CA VAL A 156 20.82 -24.25 3.21
C VAL A 156 22.02 -23.33 3.38
N SER A 157 23.02 -23.77 4.15
CA SER A 157 24.17 -22.95 4.53
C SER A 157 25.46 -23.76 4.48
N ASP A 158 26.56 -23.18 4.02
CA ASP A 158 27.90 -23.77 4.04
C ASP A 158 28.81 -23.20 5.15
N SER A 159 28.26 -22.38 6.05
CA SER A 159 28.98 -21.72 7.15
C SER A 159 29.75 -22.68 8.08
N SER A 160 29.42 -23.97 8.08
CA SER A 160 30.12 -25.01 8.85
C SER A 160 31.37 -25.57 8.15
N GLY A 161 31.63 -25.17 6.90
CA GLY A 161 32.69 -25.71 6.02
C GLY A 161 32.17 -26.73 4.99
N GLU A 162 30.97 -27.28 5.20
CA GLU A 162 30.22 -28.12 4.25
C GLU A 162 28.76 -27.62 4.18
N VAL A 163 28.09 -27.84 3.04
CA VAL A 163 26.69 -27.44 2.86
C VAL A 163 25.77 -28.31 3.73
N THR A 164 25.10 -27.70 4.69
CA THR A 164 24.09 -28.34 5.56
C THR A 164 22.69 -27.84 5.25
N VAL A 165 21.71 -28.69 5.58
CA VAL A 165 20.28 -28.39 5.43
C VAL A 165 19.63 -28.54 6.79
N ASP A 166 19.19 -27.42 7.35
CA ASP A 166 18.56 -27.38 8.67
C ASP A 166 17.10 -26.94 8.55
N LYS A 167 16.20 -27.61 9.27
CA LYS A 167 14.86 -27.07 9.50
C LYS A 167 14.97 -25.89 10.47
N VAL A 168 14.68 -24.69 9.98
CA VAL A 168 14.84 -23.43 10.75
C VAL A 168 13.64 -23.22 11.66
N ALA A 169 12.45 -23.26 11.07
CA ALA A 169 11.23 -22.88 11.77
C ALA A 169 9.98 -23.47 11.10
N GLU A 170 8.97 -23.65 11.93
CA GLU A 170 7.56 -23.66 11.53
C GLU A 170 6.95 -22.29 11.84
N LYS A 171 5.68 -22.06 11.50
CA LYS A 171 5.03 -20.77 11.81
C LYS A 171 4.98 -20.48 13.33
N PRO A 172 5.01 -19.18 13.74
CA PRO A 172 5.06 -17.98 12.90
C PRO A 172 6.45 -17.73 12.29
N LEU A 173 6.49 -17.49 10.98
CA LEU A 173 7.72 -17.10 10.29
C LEU A 173 7.90 -15.59 10.40
N HIS A 174 9.14 -15.14 10.52
CA HIS A 174 9.50 -13.72 10.58
C HIS A 174 10.55 -13.42 9.51
N GLN A 175 10.51 -12.20 8.95
CA GLN A 175 11.40 -11.80 7.86
C GLN A 175 12.88 -11.87 8.24
N ASP A 176 13.21 -11.60 9.50
CA ASP A 176 14.56 -11.66 10.06
C ASP A 176 15.15 -13.08 10.11
N MET A 177 14.34 -14.13 9.87
CA MET A 177 14.82 -15.50 9.70
C MET A 177 15.60 -15.69 8.39
N LEU A 178 15.35 -14.86 7.38
CA LEU A 178 16.04 -14.88 6.10
C LEU A 178 17.32 -14.04 6.19
N LYS A 179 18.48 -14.70 6.17
CA LYS A 179 19.78 -14.03 6.18
C LYS A 179 20.34 -13.97 4.76
N SER A 180 20.79 -12.78 4.36
CA SER A 180 21.36 -12.54 3.03
C SER A 180 22.57 -13.42 2.70
N THR A 181 23.21 -14.02 3.70
CA THR A 181 24.36 -14.92 3.56
C THR A 181 24.02 -16.34 3.15
N ASP A 182 22.75 -16.76 3.23
CA ASP A 182 22.35 -18.16 3.03
C ASP A 182 21.23 -18.31 1.98
N CYS A 183 20.90 -19.55 1.63
CA CYS A 183 19.70 -19.90 0.84
C CYS A 183 18.62 -20.50 1.75
N TYR A 184 17.35 -20.33 1.38
CA TYR A 184 16.22 -20.86 2.13
C TYR A 184 15.21 -21.55 1.23
N ILE A 185 14.58 -22.62 1.74
CA ILE A 185 13.48 -23.32 1.08
C ILE A 185 12.24 -23.20 1.95
N LEU A 186 11.22 -22.54 1.44
CA LEU A 186 9.90 -22.49 2.06
C LEU A 186 9.01 -23.54 1.40
N ASP A 187 8.75 -24.62 2.14
CA ASP A 187 7.79 -25.64 1.75
C ASP A 187 6.41 -25.26 2.27
N THR A 188 5.49 -24.99 1.34
CA THR A 188 4.10 -24.61 1.66
C THR A 188 3.10 -25.74 1.41
N VAL A 189 3.59 -26.87 0.88
CA VAL A 189 2.84 -28.06 0.44
C VAL A 189 1.83 -27.82 -0.69
N THR A 190 1.05 -26.74 -0.63
CA THR A 190 -0.14 -26.53 -1.46
C THR A 190 -0.01 -25.40 -2.47
N SER A 191 0.86 -24.43 -2.21
CA SER A 191 0.97 -23.20 -3.01
C SER A 191 2.31 -23.06 -3.73
N GLY A 192 3.18 -24.06 -3.64
CA GLY A 192 4.51 -24.07 -4.25
C GLY A 192 5.63 -24.31 -3.24
N ILE A 193 6.81 -24.61 -3.79
CA ILE A 193 8.07 -24.64 -3.05
C ILE A 193 8.83 -23.38 -3.47
N PHE A 194 9.13 -22.51 -2.53
CA PHE A 194 9.88 -21.30 -2.83
C PHE A 194 11.33 -21.46 -2.40
N VAL A 195 12.27 -21.16 -3.29
CA VAL A 195 13.71 -21.17 -3.01
C VAL A 195 14.18 -19.72 -3.00
N TRP A 196 14.36 -19.17 -1.80
CA TRP A 196 14.84 -17.81 -1.59
C TRP A 196 16.37 -17.78 -1.57
N ILE A 197 16.95 -16.88 -2.35
CA ILE A 197 18.39 -16.77 -2.59
C ILE A 197 18.89 -15.45 -2.01
N GLY A 198 19.67 -15.52 -0.93
CA GLY A 198 20.31 -14.34 -0.35
C GLY A 198 21.35 -13.70 -1.27
N LYS A 199 21.56 -12.39 -1.17
CA LYS A 199 22.52 -11.64 -2.00
C LYS A 199 23.97 -12.10 -1.84
N HIS A 200 24.31 -12.60 -0.66
CA HIS A 200 25.67 -12.96 -0.25
C HIS A 200 25.90 -14.47 -0.13
N CYS A 201 24.92 -15.30 -0.52
CA CYS A 201 25.06 -16.75 -0.51
C CYS A 201 26.01 -17.28 -1.60
N THR A 202 26.61 -18.43 -1.32
CA THR A 202 27.63 -19.04 -2.18
C THR A 202 27.01 -19.75 -3.39
N LYS A 203 27.86 -20.13 -4.36
CA LYS A 203 27.38 -20.89 -5.52
C LYS A 203 26.95 -22.30 -5.12
N ASP A 204 27.61 -22.89 -4.15
CA ASP A 204 27.35 -24.27 -3.72
C ASP A 204 26.02 -24.34 -2.96
N GLU A 205 25.73 -23.36 -2.11
CA GLU A 205 24.42 -23.21 -1.45
C GLU A 205 23.27 -23.08 -2.46
N LYS A 206 23.43 -22.25 -3.50
CA LYS A 206 22.42 -22.07 -4.55
C LYS A 206 22.12 -23.38 -5.28
N VAL A 207 23.16 -24.14 -5.61
CA VAL A 207 23.04 -25.43 -6.31
C VAL A 207 22.34 -26.45 -5.41
N GLU A 208 22.74 -26.53 -4.15
CA GLU A 208 22.19 -27.52 -3.22
C GLU A 208 20.74 -27.20 -2.82
N ALA A 209 20.40 -25.92 -2.62
CA ALA A 209 19.03 -25.49 -2.37
C ALA A 209 18.08 -25.88 -3.50
N MET A 210 18.53 -25.72 -4.76
CA MET A 210 17.74 -26.13 -5.93
C MET A 210 17.59 -27.65 -6.05
N LYS A 211 18.65 -28.43 -5.80
CA LYS A 211 18.58 -29.91 -5.80
C LYS A 211 17.62 -30.41 -4.71
N LEU A 212 17.68 -29.82 -3.52
CA LEU A 212 16.82 -30.20 -2.42
C LEU A 212 15.35 -29.88 -2.72
N ALA A 213 15.06 -28.71 -3.31
CA ALA A 213 13.71 -28.37 -3.74
C ALA A 213 13.18 -29.35 -4.80
N GLN A 214 14.01 -29.78 -5.75
CA GLN A 214 13.67 -30.83 -6.72
C GLN A 214 13.39 -32.18 -6.05
N LYS A 215 14.19 -32.54 -5.04
CA LYS A 215 13.99 -33.76 -4.25
C LYS A 215 12.67 -33.72 -3.48
N PHE A 216 12.32 -32.59 -2.86
CA PHE A 216 11.02 -32.42 -2.21
C PHE A 216 9.90 -32.65 -3.22
N LEU A 217 9.97 -32.01 -4.39
CA LEU A 217 8.96 -32.14 -5.43
C LEU A 217 8.77 -33.58 -5.93
N ALA A 218 9.86 -34.36 -6.00
CA ALA A 218 9.81 -35.76 -6.44
C ALA A 218 9.39 -36.76 -5.34
N THR A 219 9.72 -36.47 -4.08
CA THR A 219 9.57 -37.43 -2.98
C THR A 219 8.25 -37.24 -2.22
N ASN A 220 7.75 -36.01 -2.18
CA ASN A 220 6.54 -35.66 -1.46
C ASN A 220 5.36 -35.64 -2.43
N ASN A 221 4.21 -36.16 -2.00
CA ASN A 221 3.00 -36.27 -2.80
C ASN A 221 2.27 -34.91 -2.92
N TYR A 222 2.95 -33.90 -3.46
CA TYR A 222 2.42 -32.56 -3.63
C TYR A 222 1.38 -32.50 -4.77
N PRO A 223 0.49 -31.48 -4.75
CA PRO A 223 -0.40 -31.24 -5.88
C PRO A 223 0.34 -31.06 -7.21
N VAL A 224 -0.29 -31.47 -8.32
CA VAL A 224 0.31 -31.50 -9.67
C VAL A 224 0.77 -30.11 -10.15
N TRP A 225 0.15 -29.03 -9.66
CA TRP A 225 0.53 -27.66 -9.97
C TRP A 225 1.67 -27.09 -9.12
N THR A 226 2.19 -27.87 -8.17
CA THR A 226 3.31 -27.43 -7.31
C THR A 226 4.54 -27.24 -8.17
N LYS A 227 5.03 -26.01 -8.25
CA LYS A 227 6.26 -25.65 -8.96
C LYS A 227 7.30 -25.17 -7.95
N ILE A 228 8.57 -25.31 -8.32
CA ILE A 228 9.67 -24.67 -7.60
C ILE A 228 9.82 -23.26 -8.16
N GLN A 229 9.64 -22.26 -7.30
CA GLN A 229 9.86 -20.86 -7.66
C GLN A 229 11.14 -20.37 -7.03
N ARG A 230 12.09 -19.95 -7.87
CA ARG A 230 13.31 -19.29 -7.42
C ARG A 230 13.00 -17.82 -7.16
N ILE A 231 13.31 -17.36 -5.96
CA ILE A 231 13.15 -15.98 -5.51
C ILE A 231 14.54 -15.44 -5.16
N VAL A 232 14.83 -14.21 -5.60
CA VAL A 232 16.02 -13.48 -5.18
C VAL A 232 15.64 -12.51 -4.06
N GLU A 233 16.55 -12.30 -3.11
CA GLU A 233 16.38 -11.26 -2.08
C GLU A 233 16.03 -9.90 -2.70
N ASP A 234 15.05 -9.21 -2.09
CA ASP A 234 14.36 -7.99 -2.56
C ASP A 234 13.45 -8.17 -3.79
N GLY A 235 13.43 -9.37 -4.39
CA GLY A 235 12.55 -9.74 -5.51
C GLY A 235 11.39 -10.63 -5.08
N GLU A 236 10.97 -10.59 -3.81
CA GLU A 236 9.96 -11.51 -3.30
C GLU A 236 8.55 -11.18 -3.84
N PRO A 237 7.82 -12.15 -4.43
CA PRO A 237 6.43 -11.94 -4.84
C PRO A 237 5.49 -11.95 -3.62
N SER A 238 4.31 -11.34 -3.75
CA SER A 238 3.26 -11.36 -2.71
C SER A 238 2.91 -12.78 -2.25
N ALA A 239 2.94 -13.73 -3.18
CA ALA A 239 2.69 -15.15 -2.92
C ALA A 239 3.68 -15.76 -1.92
N PHE A 240 4.90 -15.25 -1.81
CA PHE A 240 5.90 -15.67 -0.82
C PHE A 240 5.76 -14.89 0.49
N LYS A 241 5.63 -13.56 0.40
CA LYS A 241 5.58 -12.65 1.56
C LYS A 241 4.47 -13.01 2.55
N GLN A 242 3.32 -13.49 2.05
CA GLN A 242 2.16 -13.87 2.89
C GLN A 242 2.44 -14.96 3.94
N TYR A 243 3.56 -15.69 3.83
CA TYR A 243 3.91 -16.72 4.81
C TYR A 243 4.61 -16.19 6.06
N PHE A 244 5.08 -14.95 6.02
CA PHE A 244 5.82 -14.29 7.08
C PHE A 244 4.95 -13.25 7.79
N SER A 245 5.07 -13.17 9.11
CA SER A 245 4.35 -12.22 9.94
C SER A 245 5.08 -10.88 9.97
N GLY A 246 4.32 -9.80 9.70
CA GLY A 246 4.86 -8.43 9.73
C GLY A 246 5.94 -8.17 8.68
N TRP A 247 5.87 -8.81 7.51
CA TRP A 247 6.80 -8.57 6.40
C TRP A 247 6.84 -7.09 6.06
N ARG A 248 8.03 -6.48 6.17
CA ARG A 248 8.26 -5.08 5.83
C ARG A 248 9.03 -5.05 4.53
N GLU A 249 8.46 -4.42 3.51
CA GLU A 249 9.22 -4.18 2.29
C GLU A 249 10.28 -3.12 2.59
N ALA A 250 11.51 -3.28 2.09
CA ALA A 250 12.49 -2.18 2.09
C ALA A 250 11.91 -0.95 1.34
N GLU A 251 10.89 -1.20 0.54
CA GLU A 251 10.07 -0.28 -0.23
C GLU A 251 8.59 -0.44 0.18
N ASP A 252 8.13 0.19 1.27
CA ASP A 252 6.72 0.64 1.37
C ASP A 252 6.43 1.72 0.28
N GLN A 253 6.93 1.52 -0.95
CA GLN A 253 7.06 2.46 -2.06
C GLN A 253 6.56 1.90 -3.40
N ILE A 254 5.71 0.86 -3.45
CA ILE A 254 4.92 0.59 -4.67
C ILE A 254 3.43 0.49 -4.31
N GLY A 255 2.70 1.58 -4.54
CA GLY A 255 1.25 1.57 -4.59
C GLY A 255 0.73 0.86 -5.85
N LEU A 256 -0.56 0.52 -5.85
CA LEU A 256 -1.27 0.00 -7.02
C LEU A 256 -1.20 1.05 -8.15
N GLY A 257 -0.61 0.75 -9.30
CA GLY A 257 -0.52 1.65 -10.47
C GLY A 257 0.74 2.54 -10.55
N ARG A 258 0.72 3.56 -11.44
CA ARG A 258 1.77 4.60 -11.54
C ARG A 258 1.69 5.58 -10.35
N VAL A 259 1.91 5.05 -9.15
CA VAL A 259 2.02 5.86 -7.94
C VAL A 259 3.43 6.43 -7.89
N PHE A 260 3.54 7.75 -7.91
CA PHE A 260 4.82 8.41 -7.77
C PHE A 260 5.17 8.56 -6.29
N THR A 261 6.40 8.20 -5.93
CA THR A 261 6.95 8.50 -4.61
C THR A 261 7.25 10.00 -4.49
N LEU A 262 7.33 10.50 -3.26
CA LEU A 262 7.66 11.90 -3.00
C LEU A 262 9.01 12.30 -3.63
N GLU A 263 9.99 11.39 -3.63
CA GLU A 263 11.26 11.62 -4.30
C GLU A 263 11.14 11.66 -5.83
N GLN A 264 10.32 10.78 -6.43
CA GLN A 264 10.10 10.72 -7.88
C GLN A 264 9.36 11.97 -8.40
N ILE A 265 8.35 12.46 -7.69
CA ILE A 265 7.65 13.70 -8.09
C ILE A 265 8.56 14.93 -7.99
N ALA A 266 9.40 15.00 -6.95
CA ALA A 266 10.33 16.12 -6.77
C ALA A 266 11.37 16.20 -7.90
N ALA A 267 11.83 15.05 -8.41
CA ALA A 267 12.77 15.00 -9.52
C ALA A 267 12.13 15.26 -10.89
N SER A 268 10.88 14.85 -11.09
CA SER A 268 10.20 14.90 -12.39
C SER A 268 9.44 16.19 -12.66
N MET A 269 9.02 16.92 -11.62
CA MET A 269 8.26 18.17 -11.72
C MET A 269 8.79 19.23 -10.74
N PRO A 270 10.04 19.69 -10.93
CA PRO A 270 10.60 20.72 -10.08
C PRO A 270 9.89 22.07 -10.27
N GLU A 271 9.67 22.78 -9.16
CA GLU A 271 9.30 24.19 -9.14
C GLU A 271 10.38 25.00 -9.91
N PRO A 272 10.04 25.76 -10.98
CA PRO A 272 11.01 26.31 -11.93
C PRO A 272 12.10 27.18 -11.31
N ASP A 273 11.76 27.90 -10.24
CA ASP A 273 12.65 28.89 -9.59
C ASP A 273 13.18 28.41 -8.23
N PHE A 274 13.00 27.12 -7.91
CA PHE A 274 13.40 26.58 -6.61
C PHE A 274 14.67 25.73 -6.73
N ASP A 275 15.80 26.30 -6.32
CA ASP A 275 17.09 25.60 -6.24
C ASP A 275 17.47 25.30 -4.78
N PRO A 276 17.36 24.03 -4.32
CA PRO A 276 17.77 23.63 -2.97
C PRO A 276 19.25 23.94 -2.67
N SER A 277 20.13 23.90 -3.69
CA SER A 277 21.57 24.11 -3.49
C SER A 277 21.94 25.56 -3.19
N SER A 278 21.05 26.50 -3.53
CA SER A 278 21.17 27.92 -3.20
C SER A 278 20.76 28.25 -1.76
N LEU A 279 20.07 27.33 -1.06
CA LEU A 279 19.57 27.54 0.28
C LEU A 279 20.64 27.28 1.34
N HIS A 280 20.69 28.13 2.37
CA HIS A 280 21.55 27.87 3.53
C HIS A 280 21.12 26.59 4.27
N ALA A 281 22.07 25.88 4.87
CA ALA A 281 21.86 24.58 5.53
C ALA A 281 20.74 24.58 6.58
N GLY A 282 20.54 25.71 7.28
CA GLY A 282 19.44 25.88 8.23
C GLY A 282 18.05 25.84 7.57
N LYS A 283 17.86 26.48 6.41
CA LYS A 283 16.58 26.48 5.69
C LYS A 283 16.30 25.11 5.08
N LEU A 284 17.33 24.42 4.58
CA LEU A 284 17.20 23.03 4.11
C LEU A 284 16.77 22.07 5.22
N ARG A 285 17.34 22.22 6.43
CA ARG A 285 16.94 21.43 7.59
C ARG A 285 15.49 21.70 7.98
N SER A 286 15.07 22.97 8.00
CA SER A 286 13.68 23.36 8.27
C SER A 286 12.70 22.80 7.23
N LEU A 287 13.02 22.90 5.93
CA LEU A 287 12.23 22.33 4.86
C LEU A 287 12.10 20.80 4.98
N ALA A 288 13.19 20.10 5.28
CA ALA A 288 13.17 18.65 5.47
C ALA A 288 12.37 18.22 6.71
N LYS A 289 12.44 19.00 7.80
CA LYS A 289 11.70 18.75 9.06
C LYS A 289 10.21 19.02 8.89
N SER A 290 9.84 20.11 8.23
CA SER A 290 8.47 20.65 8.27
C SER A 290 7.72 20.56 6.94
N GLY A 291 8.39 20.65 5.78
CA GLY A 291 7.79 20.64 4.45
C GLY A 291 7.86 19.31 3.68
N GLY A 292 8.36 18.25 4.34
CA GLY A 292 8.49 16.91 3.76
C GLY A 292 9.63 16.79 2.74
N LYS A 293 9.79 15.61 2.13
CA LYS A 293 10.91 15.31 1.22
C LYS A 293 10.73 15.84 -0.22
N ALA A 294 9.51 16.20 -0.61
CA ALA A 294 9.16 16.66 -1.96
C ALA A 294 8.91 18.18 -2.02
N PHE A 295 9.73 18.96 -1.31
CA PHE A 295 9.54 20.40 -1.18
C PHE A 295 9.68 21.19 -2.50
N GLY A 296 10.23 20.59 -3.57
CA GLY A 296 10.24 21.14 -4.93
C GLY A 296 9.06 20.74 -5.81
N PHE A 297 8.15 19.86 -5.36
CA PHE A 297 6.97 19.50 -6.14
C PHE A 297 5.87 20.56 -5.96
N MET A 298 5.70 21.39 -6.98
CA MET A 298 4.75 22.51 -7.00
C MET A 298 4.10 22.63 -8.39
N PRO A 299 3.09 21.78 -8.72
CA PRO A 299 2.46 21.80 -10.03
C PRO A 299 1.74 23.11 -10.35
N ASP A 300 1.18 23.77 -9.33
CA ASP A 300 0.64 25.13 -9.30
C ASP A 300 0.72 25.74 -7.88
N ASP A 301 0.03 26.85 -7.62
CA ASP A 301 0.03 27.59 -6.36
C ASP A 301 -0.95 27.05 -5.29
N GLY A 302 -1.60 25.89 -5.51
CA GLY A 302 -2.59 25.32 -4.60
C GLY A 302 -3.99 25.95 -4.69
N SER A 303 -4.26 26.80 -5.69
CA SER A 303 -5.56 27.49 -5.87
C SER A 303 -6.61 26.70 -6.67
N GLY A 304 -6.27 25.52 -7.18
CA GLY A 304 -7.14 24.64 -7.94
C GLY A 304 -8.33 24.08 -7.16
N ASN A 305 -9.20 23.36 -7.87
CA ASN A 305 -10.39 22.75 -7.29
C ASN A 305 -10.05 21.46 -6.54
N VAL A 306 -10.53 21.34 -5.31
CA VAL A 306 -10.28 20.18 -4.44
C VAL A 306 -11.57 19.45 -4.09
N GLU A 307 -11.54 18.12 -4.17
CA GLU A 307 -12.60 17.22 -3.71
C GLU A 307 -11.96 16.21 -2.75
N ILE A 308 -12.46 16.13 -1.51
CA ILE A 308 -11.91 15.25 -0.47
C ILE A 308 -12.91 14.14 -0.14
N PHE A 309 -12.42 12.92 -0.07
CA PHE A 309 -13.16 11.74 0.31
C PHE A 309 -12.46 11.05 1.48
N ARG A 310 -13.22 10.64 2.49
CA ARG A 310 -12.76 9.74 3.55
C ARG A 310 -13.12 8.31 3.18
N ILE A 311 -12.23 7.37 3.48
CA ILE A 311 -12.54 5.95 3.39
C ILE A 311 -13.40 5.55 4.58
N GLU A 312 -14.63 5.13 4.32
CA GLU A 312 -15.53 4.60 5.34
C GLU A 312 -16.10 3.27 4.86
N ASN A 313 -15.97 2.21 5.66
CA ASN A 313 -16.44 0.88 5.28
C ASN A 313 -15.94 0.42 3.89
N PHE A 314 -14.73 0.84 3.51
CA PHE A 314 -14.06 0.59 2.22
C PHE A 314 -14.59 1.36 1.02
N GLU A 315 -15.49 2.31 1.23
CA GLU A 315 -16.03 3.16 0.17
C GLU A 315 -15.54 4.61 0.32
N LEU A 316 -15.62 5.37 -0.78
CA LEU A 316 -15.38 6.81 -0.76
C LEU A 316 -16.62 7.54 -0.24
N THR A 317 -16.50 8.14 0.94
CA THR A 317 -17.50 9.05 1.48
C THR A 317 -17.02 10.50 1.31
N PRO A 318 -17.79 11.37 0.62
CA PRO A 318 -17.42 12.78 0.48
C PRO A 318 -17.29 13.46 1.85
N VAL A 319 -16.21 14.21 2.04
CA VAL A 319 -16.03 15.05 3.23
C VAL A 319 -16.79 16.37 3.02
N ASP A 320 -17.36 16.91 4.09
CA ASP A 320 -18.00 18.23 4.07
C ASP A 320 -16.97 19.31 3.72
N PRO A 321 -17.20 20.16 2.69
CA PRO A 321 -16.33 21.29 2.36
C PRO A 321 -16.02 22.22 3.55
N ALA A 322 -16.92 22.32 4.54
CA ALA A 322 -16.69 23.13 5.73
C ALA A 322 -15.55 22.60 6.62
N THR A 323 -15.23 21.31 6.52
CA THR A 323 -14.17 20.65 7.31
C THR A 323 -12.93 20.33 6.47
N TYR A 324 -12.81 20.89 5.26
CA TYR A 324 -11.61 20.71 4.44
C TYR A 324 -10.37 21.27 5.16
N GLY A 325 -9.34 20.42 5.26
CA GLY A 325 -8.15 20.68 6.07
C GLY A 325 -8.15 19.95 7.41
N MET A 326 -9.30 19.41 7.86
CA MET A 326 -9.39 18.59 9.07
C MET A 326 -9.26 17.10 8.72
N PHE A 327 -8.21 16.47 9.21
CA PHE A 327 -7.90 15.06 8.99
C PHE A 327 -7.83 14.31 10.32
N PHE A 328 -8.09 13.00 10.30
CA PHE A 328 -7.97 12.12 11.45
C PHE A 328 -6.87 11.08 11.19
N GLY A 329 -5.91 10.95 12.13
CA GLY A 329 -4.78 10.02 12.00
C GLY A 329 -5.17 8.54 11.97
N GLY A 330 -6.37 8.21 12.43
CA GLY A 330 -6.99 6.89 12.34
C GLY A 330 -7.71 6.61 11.03
N ASP A 331 -7.79 7.58 10.11
CA ASP A 331 -8.53 7.47 8.85
C ASP A 331 -7.59 7.52 7.64
N SER A 332 -8.10 7.07 6.48
CA SER A 332 -7.45 7.26 5.17
C SER A 332 -8.34 8.11 4.26
N TYR A 333 -7.72 8.95 3.44
CA TYR A 333 -8.42 9.90 2.57
C TYR A 333 -7.92 9.82 1.14
N VAL A 334 -8.80 10.12 0.18
CA VAL A 334 -8.47 10.35 -1.23
C VAL A 334 -8.85 11.78 -1.58
N ILE A 335 -7.90 12.54 -2.08
CA ILE A 335 -8.06 13.96 -2.43
C ILE A 335 -7.80 14.10 -3.93
N LYS A 336 -8.84 14.50 -4.67
CA LYS A 336 -8.73 14.84 -6.07
C LYS A 336 -8.50 16.35 -6.19
N TYR A 337 -7.35 16.72 -6.73
CA TYR A 337 -6.98 18.10 -7.01
C TYR A 337 -6.97 18.34 -8.52
N THR A 338 -7.66 19.37 -8.96
CA THR A 338 -7.80 19.74 -10.38
C THR A 338 -7.28 21.15 -10.60
N TYR A 339 -6.31 21.30 -11.50
CA TYR A 339 -5.66 22.58 -11.79
C TYR A 339 -5.52 22.81 -13.29
N GLU A 340 -5.36 24.06 -13.70
CA GLU A 340 -5.13 24.43 -15.09
C GLU A 340 -3.66 24.80 -15.31
N LYS A 341 -3.05 24.25 -16.35
CA LYS A 341 -1.70 24.59 -16.77
C LYS A 341 -1.62 24.60 -18.29
N ASN A 342 -1.13 25.71 -18.86
CA ASN A 342 -1.02 25.91 -20.31
C ASN A 342 -2.35 25.69 -21.07
N GLY A 343 -3.47 26.15 -20.51
CA GLY A 343 -4.80 26.01 -21.10
C GLY A 343 -5.35 24.58 -21.12
N ARG A 344 -4.76 23.66 -20.33
CA ARG A 344 -5.22 22.28 -20.16
C ARG A 344 -5.50 21.98 -18.70
N GLN A 345 -6.58 21.25 -18.47
CA GLN A 345 -6.90 20.71 -17.15
C GLN A 345 -6.02 19.51 -16.83
N ASN A 346 -5.40 19.54 -15.66
CA ASN A 346 -4.52 18.50 -15.12
C ASN A 346 -5.02 18.07 -13.73
N TYR A 347 -4.59 16.91 -13.28
CA TYR A 347 -5.07 16.31 -12.03
C TYR A 347 -3.91 15.78 -11.19
N VAL A 348 -4.03 15.96 -9.88
CA VAL A 348 -3.25 15.24 -8.88
C VAL A 348 -4.24 14.50 -7.99
N ILE A 349 -4.03 13.21 -7.76
CA ILE A 349 -4.80 12.45 -6.77
C ILE A 349 -3.85 12.12 -5.63
N TYR A 350 -4.07 12.74 -4.48
CA TYR A 350 -3.40 12.36 -3.26
C TYR A 350 -4.21 11.29 -2.55
N PHE A 351 -3.55 10.28 -2.00
CA PHE A 351 -4.16 9.43 -0.99
C PHE A 351 -3.36 9.52 0.29
N TRP A 352 -3.97 10.19 1.27
CA TRP A 352 -3.37 10.46 2.56
C TRP A 352 -3.71 9.32 3.51
N GLN A 353 -2.69 8.75 4.13
CA GLN A 353 -2.81 7.60 5.03
C GLN A 353 -2.41 8.01 6.44
N GLY A 354 -3.39 8.02 7.34
CA GLY A 354 -3.18 8.30 8.74
C GLY A 354 -2.28 7.26 9.40
N GLN A 355 -1.48 7.70 10.37
CA GLN A 355 -0.50 6.90 11.10
C GLN A 355 -1.12 5.71 11.84
N ASP A 356 -2.38 5.85 12.27
CA ASP A 356 -3.15 4.86 13.01
C ASP A 356 -4.27 4.21 12.17
N SER A 357 -4.45 4.63 10.91
CA SER A 357 -5.43 4.04 10.00
C SER A 357 -5.14 2.57 9.72
N THR A 358 -6.22 1.78 9.61
CA THR A 358 -6.10 0.33 9.47
C THR A 358 -5.54 -0.05 8.10
N GLN A 359 -4.88 -1.22 8.02
CA GLN A 359 -4.25 -1.68 6.79
C GLN A 359 -5.24 -1.81 5.63
N ASP A 360 -6.46 -2.24 5.93
CA ASP A 360 -7.59 -2.37 5.01
C ASP A 360 -8.05 -1.02 4.45
N GLU A 361 -8.14 0.03 5.27
CA GLU A 361 -8.46 1.40 4.81
C GLU A 361 -7.34 2.00 3.96
N ARG A 362 -6.09 1.83 4.39
CA ARG A 362 -4.92 2.23 3.60
C ARG A 362 -4.93 1.56 2.23
N THR A 363 -5.26 0.27 2.18
CA THR A 363 -5.38 -0.48 0.92
C THR A 363 -6.55 0.05 0.08
N ALA A 364 -7.71 0.29 0.69
CA ALA A 364 -8.87 0.83 -0.01
C ALA A 364 -8.61 2.22 -0.61
N SER A 365 -7.90 3.11 0.11
CA SER A 365 -7.51 4.44 -0.42
C SER A 365 -6.65 4.34 -1.69
N ALA A 366 -5.72 3.39 -1.74
CA ALA A 366 -4.90 3.13 -2.92
C ALA A 366 -5.73 2.57 -4.08
N VAL A 367 -6.63 1.62 -3.82
CA VAL A 367 -7.54 1.06 -4.85
C VAL A 367 -8.43 2.16 -5.45
N HIS A 368 -9.05 2.97 -4.60
CA HIS A 368 -9.93 4.06 -5.03
C HIS A 368 -9.18 5.14 -5.83
N THR A 369 -7.91 5.39 -5.50
CA THR A 369 -7.03 6.28 -6.27
C THR A 369 -6.86 5.81 -7.71
N VAL A 370 -6.59 4.50 -7.91
CA VAL A 370 -6.44 3.91 -9.25
C VAL A 370 -7.75 3.98 -10.03
N GLN A 371 -8.86 3.64 -9.38
CA GLN A 371 -10.19 3.71 -10.01
C GLN A 371 -10.54 5.14 -10.43
N MET A 372 -10.21 6.12 -9.60
CA MET A 372 -10.42 7.53 -9.90
C MET A 372 -9.54 8.01 -11.06
N ASP A 373 -8.26 7.66 -11.10
CA ASP A 373 -7.38 7.99 -12.23
C ASP A 373 -7.85 7.34 -13.53
N SER A 374 -8.34 6.09 -13.46
CA SER A 374 -8.90 5.38 -14.60
C SER A 374 -10.09 6.13 -15.21
N LYS A 375 -10.98 6.68 -14.36
CA LYS A 375 -12.09 7.56 -14.79
C LYS A 375 -11.61 8.88 -15.41
N LEU A 376 -10.40 9.32 -15.08
CA LEU A 376 -9.76 10.52 -15.67
C LEU A 376 -8.91 10.22 -16.91
N GLY A 377 -8.91 8.96 -17.37
CA GLY A 377 -8.18 8.49 -18.54
C GLY A 377 -6.69 8.23 -18.27
N GLY A 378 -6.29 7.94 -17.03
CA GLY A 378 -4.90 7.65 -16.67
C GLY A 378 -3.97 8.87 -16.72
N ARG A 379 -4.54 10.07 -16.59
CA ARG A 379 -3.84 11.35 -16.74
C ARG A 379 -3.46 11.99 -15.40
N ALA A 380 -3.93 11.46 -14.29
CA ALA A 380 -3.66 12.04 -12.98
C ALA A 380 -2.28 11.61 -12.47
N VAL A 381 -1.60 12.54 -11.80
CA VAL A 381 -0.44 12.19 -10.97
C VAL A 381 -0.96 11.59 -9.67
N GLN A 382 -0.69 10.30 -9.43
CA GLN A 382 -1.08 9.64 -8.19
C GLN A 382 0.03 9.79 -7.16
N VAL A 383 -0.27 10.34 -5.99
CA VAL A 383 0.71 10.65 -4.94
C VAL A 383 0.28 10.03 -3.62
N ARG A 384 1.12 9.13 -3.09
CA ARG A 384 0.97 8.63 -1.73
C ARG A 384 1.41 9.68 -0.73
N VAL A 385 0.57 9.99 0.24
CA VAL A 385 0.93 10.87 1.36
C VAL A 385 0.78 10.10 2.66
N THR A 386 1.80 10.18 3.52
CA THR A 386 1.75 9.58 4.85
C THR A 386 1.74 10.70 5.88
N GLN A 387 0.97 10.53 6.95
CA GLN A 387 0.88 11.51 8.03
C GLN A 387 2.27 11.93 8.52
N GLY A 388 2.50 13.24 8.58
CA GLY A 388 3.79 13.83 8.99
C GLY A 388 4.81 14.01 7.86
N HIS A 389 4.54 13.45 6.69
CA HIS A 389 5.39 13.57 5.49
C HIS A 389 4.64 14.19 4.31
N GLU A 390 3.74 15.12 4.58
CA GLU A 390 2.99 15.85 3.56
C GLU A 390 3.93 16.69 2.66
N PRO A 391 3.78 16.63 1.32
CA PRO A 391 4.53 17.51 0.43
C PRO A 391 4.01 18.96 0.47
N ARG A 392 4.87 19.94 0.18
CA ARG A 392 4.51 21.38 0.15
C ARG A 392 3.23 21.69 -0.63
N HIS A 393 3.03 21.09 -1.80
CA HIS A 393 1.78 21.30 -2.56
C HIS A 393 0.55 20.83 -1.80
N PHE A 394 0.61 19.65 -1.17
CA PHE A 394 -0.51 19.14 -0.39
C PHE A 394 -0.87 20.08 0.75
N LEU A 395 0.14 20.56 1.49
CA LEU A 395 -0.07 21.53 2.57
C LEU A 395 -0.68 22.84 2.06
N ARG A 396 -0.19 23.35 0.93
CA ARG A 396 -0.62 24.63 0.33
C ARG A 396 -2.07 24.64 -0.13
N ILE A 397 -2.63 23.50 -0.53
CA ILE A 397 -4.06 23.35 -0.86
C ILE A 397 -4.93 23.86 0.30
N PHE A 398 -4.48 23.66 1.55
CA PHE A 398 -5.23 24.03 2.75
C PHE A 398 -4.91 25.42 3.29
N LYS A 399 -3.97 26.16 2.68
CA LYS A 399 -3.67 27.57 3.00
C LYS A 399 -3.45 27.81 4.50
N GLY A 400 -2.61 26.97 5.11
CA GLY A 400 -2.31 27.02 6.56
C GLY A 400 -3.42 26.54 7.49
N LYS A 401 -4.49 25.92 6.97
CA LYS A 401 -5.64 25.45 7.76
C LYS A 401 -5.67 23.94 7.99
N MET A 402 -4.54 23.25 7.76
CA MET A 402 -4.48 21.82 7.96
C MET A 402 -4.38 21.48 9.46
N VAL A 403 -5.30 20.66 9.95
CA VAL A 403 -5.30 20.13 11.31
C VAL A 403 -5.44 18.61 11.24
N VAL A 404 -4.56 17.89 11.92
CA VAL A 404 -4.62 16.42 12.02
C VAL A 404 -4.95 16.05 13.46
N PHE A 405 -6.11 15.46 13.68
CA PHE A 405 -6.57 14.99 14.97
C PHE A 405 -6.12 13.54 15.24
N LEU A 406 -6.04 13.17 16.51
CA LEU A 406 -5.91 11.77 16.92
C LEU A 406 -7.23 11.04 16.73
N GLY A 407 -7.17 9.70 16.68
CA GLY A 407 -8.36 8.87 16.47
C GLY A 407 -8.89 9.01 15.04
N GLY A 408 -10.16 8.68 14.85
CA GLY A 408 -10.81 8.62 13.55
C GLY A 408 -12.05 7.73 13.60
N LYS A 409 -12.73 7.61 12.48
CA LYS A 409 -13.92 6.78 12.36
C LYS A 409 -13.50 5.32 12.26
N ALA A 410 -13.99 4.49 13.18
CA ALA A 410 -13.62 3.08 13.20
C ALA A 410 -13.99 2.38 11.88
N SER A 411 -13.01 1.72 11.25
CA SER A 411 -13.27 0.81 10.13
C SER A 411 -14.28 -0.26 10.53
N GLY A 412 -15.05 -0.79 9.57
CA GLY A 412 -16.10 -1.78 9.80
C GLY A 412 -15.66 -3.09 10.49
N PHE A 413 -14.36 -3.25 10.79
CA PHE A 413 -13.79 -4.39 11.53
C PHE A 413 -13.45 -4.10 13.00
N ARG A 414 -13.46 -2.85 13.46
CA ARG A 414 -13.26 -2.47 14.87
C ARG A 414 -14.50 -1.79 15.45
N ASN A 415 -15.65 -2.42 15.31
CA ASN A 415 -16.85 -1.98 16.02
C ASN A 415 -16.84 -2.52 17.45
N LEU A 416 -16.70 -1.62 18.43
CA LEU A 416 -17.26 -1.90 19.76
C LEU A 416 -17.75 -0.66 20.52
N ARG A 417 -17.30 0.58 20.22
CA ARG A 417 -17.83 1.82 20.84
C ARG A 417 -17.62 3.00 19.89
N ASP A 418 -18.67 3.35 19.17
CA ASP A 418 -18.70 4.40 18.14
C ASP A 418 -18.73 5.78 18.80
N HIS A 419 -17.69 6.58 18.60
CA HIS A 419 -17.62 8.04 18.68
C HIS A 419 -16.29 8.46 18.04
N ASP A 420 -16.25 9.61 17.35
CA ASP A 420 -15.02 10.33 17.00
C ASP A 420 -14.37 10.82 18.33
N THR A 421 -13.82 9.92 19.15
CA THR A 421 -13.34 10.26 20.51
C THR A 421 -11.93 10.83 20.44
N TYR A 422 -11.81 12.09 20.01
CA TYR A 422 -10.55 12.84 20.06
C TYR A 422 -10.41 13.71 21.31
N ASP A 423 -11.43 13.74 22.18
CA ASP A 423 -11.46 14.55 23.39
C ASP A 423 -12.64 14.13 24.28
N ALA A 424 -12.39 13.78 25.55
CA ALA A 424 -13.43 13.43 26.51
C ALA A 424 -13.57 14.45 27.65
N ASP A 425 -12.60 15.34 27.81
CA ASP A 425 -12.45 16.26 28.94
C ASP A 425 -12.22 17.73 28.52
N GLY A 426 -12.24 18.02 27.23
CA GLY A 426 -12.05 19.32 26.60
C GLY A 426 -10.58 19.75 26.49
N THR A 427 -9.63 18.84 26.70
CA THR A 427 -8.19 19.14 26.69
C THR A 427 -7.54 18.50 25.47
N ARG A 428 -6.70 19.27 24.74
CA ARG A 428 -6.04 18.81 23.51
C ARG A 428 -4.69 19.46 23.34
N LEU A 429 -3.67 18.67 23.01
CA LEU A 429 -2.33 19.17 22.73
C LEU A 429 -2.01 19.02 21.24
N PHE A 430 -1.56 20.11 20.60
CA PHE A 430 -1.18 20.14 19.20
C PHE A 430 0.27 20.58 19.02
N GLN A 431 1.02 19.85 18.19
CA GLN A 431 2.31 20.29 17.68
C GLN A 431 2.11 21.11 16.41
N VAL A 432 2.66 22.32 16.36
CA VAL A 432 2.62 23.19 15.17
C VAL A 432 3.87 22.96 14.33
N ARG A 433 3.68 22.76 13.02
CA ARG A 433 4.76 22.68 12.04
C ARG A 433 4.43 23.47 10.78
N GLY A 434 5.44 24.04 10.16
CA GLY A 434 5.34 24.71 8.87
C GLY A 434 6.69 25.27 8.43
N THR A 435 6.73 25.88 7.26
CA THR A 435 7.86 26.62 6.71
C THR A 435 7.47 28.01 6.21
N CYS A 436 6.16 28.27 6.01
CA CYS A 436 5.54 29.55 5.73
C CYS A 436 4.04 29.57 6.11
N PRO A 437 3.37 30.73 6.12
CA PRO A 437 1.95 30.82 6.49
C PRO A 437 0.99 29.95 5.66
N ASP A 438 1.37 29.58 4.44
CA ASP A 438 0.53 28.77 3.54
C ASP A 438 0.65 27.26 3.79
N ASP A 439 1.67 26.77 4.51
CA ASP A 439 1.93 25.33 4.73
C ASP A 439 1.87 24.91 6.21
N VAL A 440 1.36 25.80 7.07
CA VAL A 440 1.13 25.54 8.49
C VAL A 440 0.19 24.35 8.68
N ARG A 441 0.55 23.48 9.62
CA ARG A 441 -0.36 22.46 10.15
C ARG A 441 -0.22 22.32 11.66
N ALA A 442 -1.33 21.96 12.29
CA ALA A 442 -1.39 21.53 13.67
C ALA A 442 -1.65 20.02 13.72
N VAL A 443 -0.84 19.27 14.46
CA VAL A 443 -1.01 17.81 14.63
C VAL A 443 -1.27 17.51 16.09
N GLN A 444 -2.44 16.96 16.40
CA GLN A 444 -2.78 16.54 17.75
C GLN A 444 -1.84 15.42 18.19
N VAL A 445 -1.29 15.57 19.38
CA VAL A 445 -0.42 14.61 20.06
C VAL A 445 -1.04 14.27 21.41
N ARG A 446 -0.51 13.24 22.08
CA ARG A 446 -1.01 12.87 23.41
C ARG A 446 -0.75 14.02 24.40
N GLU A 447 -1.74 14.36 25.21
CA GLU A 447 -1.65 15.39 26.28
C GLU A 447 -0.80 14.89 27.45
N VAL A 448 0.49 14.70 27.20
CA VAL A 448 1.48 14.34 28.22
C VAL A 448 2.72 15.20 28.03
N PRO A 449 3.42 15.59 29.11
CA PRO A 449 4.62 16.43 29.00
C PRO A 449 5.70 15.84 28.08
N SER A 450 5.80 14.51 27.98
CA SER A 450 6.75 13.83 27.10
C SER A 450 6.46 14.00 25.60
N SER A 451 5.32 14.58 25.23
CA SER A 451 5.00 14.94 23.84
C SER A 451 5.61 16.28 23.42
N LEU A 452 6.00 17.14 24.38
CA LEU A 452 6.64 18.42 24.10
C LEU A 452 8.05 18.21 23.54
N ASN A 453 8.48 19.14 22.70
CA ASN A 453 9.80 19.17 22.08
C ASN A 453 10.31 20.62 22.05
N SER A 454 11.49 20.86 22.62
CA SER A 454 12.14 22.18 22.65
C SER A 454 12.34 22.79 21.25
N ASP A 455 12.37 21.99 20.19
CA ASP A 455 12.54 22.46 18.81
C ASP A 455 11.23 22.94 18.14
N ASP A 456 10.08 22.86 18.80
CA ASP A 456 8.77 23.13 18.20
C ASP A 456 7.90 24.06 19.05
N VAL A 457 6.79 24.52 18.47
CA VAL A 457 5.72 25.25 19.16
C VAL A 457 4.53 24.33 19.35
N PHE A 458 3.90 24.40 20.53
CA PHE A 458 2.73 23.60 20.87
C PHE A 458 1.56 24.48 21.29
N ILE A 459 0.35 24.00 21.00
CA ILE A 459 -0.91 24.60 21.44
C ILE A 459 -1.57 23.61 22.38
N LEU A 460 -1.73 23.98 23.65
CA LEU A 460 -2.53 23.23 24.62
C LEU A 460 -3.86 23.95 24.78
N GLU A 461 -4.91 23.37 24.21
CA GLU A 461 -6.28 23.81 24.42
C GLU A 461 -6.84 23.09 25.65
N THR A 462 -7.53 23.82 26.50
CA THR A 462 -8.26 23.30 27.66
C THR A 462 -9.66 23.92 27.67
N PRO A 463 -10.61 23.41 28.47
CA PRO A 463 -11.95 24.00 28.57
C PRO A 463 -11.97 25.49 28.95
N ASN A 464 -10.92 25.99 29.60
CA ASN A 464 -10.88 27.32 30.20
C ASN A 464 -9.89 28.27 29.54
N ALA A 465 -8.90 27.74 28.81
CA ALA A 465 -7.78 28.52 28.28
C ALA A 465 -7.08 27.78 27.14
N SER A 466 -6.46 28.56 26.26
CA SER A 466 -5.52 28.08 25.26
C SER A 466 -4.11 28.58 25.58
N TYR A 467 -3.16 27.66 25.67
CA TYR A 467 -1.76 27.97 25.91
C TYR A 467 -0.97 27.79 24.62
N LEU A 468 -0.09 28.75 24.32
CA LEU A 468 0.88 28.69 23.25
C LEU A 468 2.26 28.47 23.88
N TRP A 469 2.71 27.23 23.91
CA TRP A 469 4.00 26.85 24.48
C TRP A 469 5.10 26.94 23.41
N ILE A 470 6.15 27.73 23.69
CA ILE A 470 7.25 28.02 22.77
C ILE A 470 8.53 27.34 23.27
N GLY A 471 8.98 26.32 22.55
CA GLY A 471 10.27 25.68 22.78
C GLY A 471 11.45 26.63 22.50
N LYS A 472 12.56 26.44 23.22
CA LYS A 472 13.78 27.26 23.07
C LYS A 472 14.41 27.22 21.68
N GLY A 473 14.22 26.12 20.97
CA GLY A 473 14.68 25.88 19.61
C GLY A 473 13.69 26.28 18.51
N ALA A 474 12.49 26.72 18.86
CA ALA A 474 11.47 27.13 17.89
C ALA A 474 11.90 28.37 17.09
N ASN A 475 11.70 28.33 15.78
CA ASN A 475 12.02 29.46 14.90
C ASN A 475 10.91 30.51 14.88
N ASP A 476 11.21 31.72 14.40
CA ASP A 476 10.25 32.83 14.41
C ASP A 476 9.08 32.59 13.47
N GLU A 477 9.30 31.87 12.37
CA GLU A 477 8.20 31.46 11.48
C GLU A 477 7.21 30.53 12.23
N GLU A 478 7.69 29.54 12.99
CA GLU A 478 6.85 28.63 13.79
C GLU A 478 6.01 29.39 14.82
N LYS A 479 6.57 30.43 15.45
CA LYS A 479 5.84 31.27 16.42
C LYS A 479 4.71 32.07 15.76
N GLU A 480 4.98 32.70 14.62
CA GLU A 480 3.97 33.46 13.86
C GLU A 480 2.87 32.55 13.32
N MET A 481 3.26 31.40 12.76
CA MET A 481 2.34 30.38 12.26
C MET A 481 1.46 29.81 13.37
N ALA A 482 2.02 29.59 14.56
CA ALA A 482 1.25 29.08 15.70
C ALA A 482 0.23 30.09 16.24
N GLN A 483 0.49 31.40 16.13
CA GLN A 483 -0.52 32.41 16.41
C GLN A 483 -1.72 32.29 15.46
N THR A 484 -1.50 31.95 14.20
CA THR A 484 -2.60 31.72 13.25
C THR A 484 -3.33 30.42 13.56
N ALA A 485 -2.59 29.35 13.84
CA ALA A 485 -3.15 28.03 14.13
C ALA A 485 -4.00 28.00 15.42
N VAL A 486 -3.60 28.73 16.47
CA VAL A 486 -4.39 28.76 17.71
C VAL A 486 -5.76 29.41 17.53
N HIS A 487 -5.88 30.45 16.70
CA HIS A 487 -7.18 31.06 16.39
C HIS A 487 -8.09 30.14 15.55
N LEU A 488 -7.50 29.20 14.79
CA LEU A 488 -8.25 28.18 14.05
C LEU A 488 -8.80 27.11 15.00
N LEU A 489 -8.02 26.73 16.01
CA LEU A 489 -8.36 25.68 16.97
C LEU A 489 -9.30 26.17 18.06
N ASP A 490 -9.00 27.34 18.64
CA ASP A 490 -9.77 27.99 19.68
C ASP A 490 -10.02 29.46 19.30
N PRO A 491 -11.12 29.75 18.59
CA PRO A 491 -11.48 31.12 18.23
C PRO A 491 -12.03 31.93 19.42
N VAL A 492 -12.22 31.32 20.59
CA VAL A 492 -12.91 31.92 21.74
C VAL A 492 -11.91 32.52 22.72
N HIS A 493 -10.87 31.77 23.09
CA HIS A 493 -9.90 32.25 24.09
C HIS A 493 -8.68 32.89 23.44
N ALA A 494 -8.22 33.99 24.03
CA ALA A 494 -6.93 34.57 23.67
C ALA A 494 -5.79 33.65 24.17
N PRO A 495 -4.77 33.36 23.34
CA PRO A 495 -3.71 32.43 23.72
C PRO A 495 -2.79 33.02 24.80
N ILE A 496 -2.54 32.23 25.85
CA ILE A 496 -1.55 32.52 26.88
C ILE A 496 -0.20 32.01 26.39
N THR A 497 0.73 32.92 26.09
CA THR A 497 2.07 32.53 25.64
C THR A 497 2.92 32.07 26.83
N VAL A 498 3.52 30.89 26.71
CA VAL A 498 4.36 30.25 27.72
C VAL A 498 5.69 29.88 27.07
N ASN A 499 6.81 30.31 27.65
CA ASN A 499 8.14 29.92 27.16
C ASN A 499 8.59 28.66 27.91
N GLU A 500 9.35 27.79 27.23
CA GLU A 500 9.94 26.60 27.85
C GLU A 500 10.78 26.95 29.09
N GLY A 501 10.40 26.38 30.23
CA GLY A 501 11.00 26.61 31.56
C GLY A 501 10.31 27.67 32.40
N ASP A 502 9.36 28.41 31.84
CA ASP A 502 8.53 29.43 32.53
C ASP A 502 7.05 28.98 32.60
N GLU A 503 6.80 27.66 32.63
CA GLU A 503 5.44 27.12 32.67
C GLU A 503 4.71 27.47 33.98
N PRO A 504 3.49 28.04 33.92
CA PRO A 504 2.67 28.22 35.13
C PRO A 504 2.24 26.85 35.66
N SER A 505 1.96 26.73 36.96
CA SER A 505 1.54 25.46 37.57
C SER A 505 0.23 24.86 37.02
N GLU A 506 -0.56 25.67 36.32
CA GLU A 506 -1.81 25.28 35.67
C GLU A 506 -1.60 24.62 34.30
N PHE A 507 -0.44 24.87 33.66
CA PHE A 507 0.04 24.19 32.45
C PHE A 507 0.75 22.90 32.85
#